data_AF-A0A1M3INE7-F1
#
_entry.id   AF-A0A1M3INE7-F1
#
_cell.length_a   1.000
_cell.length_b   1.000
_cell.length_c   1.000
_cell.angle_alpha   90.00
_cell.angle_beta   90.00
_cell.angle_gamma   90.00
#
_symmetry.space_group_name_H-M   'P 1'
#
loop_
_entity.id
_entity.type
_entity.pdbx_description
1 polymer ?
#
loop_
_entity_poly.entity_id
_entity_poly.type
_entity_poly.pdbx_seq_one_letter_code
_entity_poly.pdbx_strand_id
1 'polypeptide(L)'
;MRLISSVRFLMLLFINSLAFASVTEEQAKSYIKMTAHNVGQGSCTTAELYSPEYKEPIYLLMDAGSSAYKKELFCQEYFMSKAEIVIIEESLKEGEKEVIPRSPLPSSSSSSSTIPPSVLRNISPGESQALGKNQRGSSYEEVKQKIIDNIRLSLGTDDPKKAINILTFFISHPDSDHYNLAIDIFKNRRDKIHNIILGGLPEKYSLLFRSWLQQQIDERSTRVYFPALLTQQPIISIEELVSESLDDTSTRAYAPQMFSDPEKGWKAQDHLKEFEQALPFGSHIKTYLLSVNPMHWHEVGTEEIQRSCLEDDDNSDSLVLKLQTGKHSIIMTGDATNITTDRIIKNYAKNPDFLKCTVITADHHGAKTHGSNGLRWIKVSSPQLKIQI
;
A
#
# COMPACT_ATOMS: atom_id res chain seq x y z
N MET A 1 -13.39 64.17 17.29
CA MET A 1 -12.80 63.48 16.11
C MET A 1 -12.07 62.17 16.42
N ARG A 2 -11.39 62.00 17.56
CA ARG A 2 -10.66 60.73 17.87
C ARG A 2 -11.55 59.49 18.06
N LEU A 3 -12.80 59.66 18.53
CA LEU A 3 -13.72 58.53 18.77
C LEU A 3 -14.20 57.83 17.47
N ILE A 4 -14.31 58.57 16.36
CA ILE A 4 -14.82 58.04 15.07
C ILE A 4 -13.75 57.19 14.37
N SER A 5 -12.46 57.46 14.62
CA SER A 5 -11.35 56.68 14.05
C SER A 5 -11.25 55.29 14.69
N SER A 6 -11.51 55.18 16.00
CA SER A 6 -11.41 53.92 16.74
C SER A 6 -12.52 52.94 16.37
N VAL A 7 -13.73 53.43 16.10
CA VAL A 7 -14.87 52.59 15.68
C VAL A 7 -14.67 52.02 14.26
N ARG A 8 -14.06 52.80 13.35
CA ARG A 8 -13.73 52.31 12.00
C ARG A 8 -12.65 51.22 12.01
N PHE A 9 -11.66 51.33 12.89
CA PHE A 9 -10.62 50.32 13.03
C PHE A 9 -11.18 49.00 13.63
N LEU A 10 -12.07 49.09 14.61
CA LEU A 10 -12.73 47.91 15.20
C LEU A 10 -13.68 47.22 14.20
N MET A 11 -14.42 47.99 13.38
CA MET A 11 -15.25 47.42 12.31
C MET A 11 -14.41 46.77 11.20
N LEU A 12 -13.26 47.35 10.83
CA LEU A 12 -12.36 46.74 9.84
C LEU A 12 -11.73 45.43 10.35
N LEU A 13 -11.46 45.33 11.66
CA LEU A 13 -11.04 44.07 12.28
C LEU A 13 -12.17 43.02 12.26
N PHE A 14 -13.41 43.42 12.52
CA PHE A 14 -14.58 42.52 12.48
C PHE A 14 -14.93 42.04 11.07
N ILE A 15 -14.82 42.93 10.07
CA ILE A 15 -15.07 42.58 8.66
C ILE A 15 -13.95 41.67 8.13
N ASN A 16 -12.69 41.90 8.52
CA ASN A 16 -11.60 40.98 8.17
C ASN A 16 -11.70 39.64 8.90
N SER A 17 -12.13 39.59 10.16
CA SER A 17 -12.34 38.32 10.87
C SER A 17 -13.49 37.49 10.29
N LEU A 18 -14.51 38.13 9.68
CA LEU A 18 -15.57 37.45 8.96
C LEU A 18 -15.16 37.03 7.53
N ALA A 19 -14.23 37.75 6.90
CA ALA A 19 -13.74 37.44 5.56
C ALA A 19 -12.73 36.27 5.52
N PHE A 20 -12.05 35.95 6.62
CA PHE A 20 -11.19 34.76 6.72
C PHE A 20 -11.92 33.52 7.28
N ALA A 21 -13.16 33.66 7.71
CA ALA A 21 -13.99 32.56 8.22
C ALA A 21 -14.80 31.85 7.12
N SER A 22 -14.82 32.38 5.88
CA SER A 22 -15.34 31.64 4.73
C SER A 22 -14.21 30.95 3.97
N VAL A 23 -13.47 30.08 4.67
CA VAL A 23 -13.01 28.86 4.01
C VAL A 23 -14.30 28.22 3.51
N THR A 24 -14.57 28.42 2.23
CA THR A 24 -15.86 28.14 1.61
C THR A 24 -16.26 26.71 1.95
N GLU A 25 -17.49 26.53 2.40
CA GLU A 25 -18.16 25.25 2.70
C GLU A 25 -17.96 24.17 1.60
N GLU A 26 -17.58 24.61 0.39
CA GLU A 26 -17.15 23.80 -0.75
C GLU A 26 -15.80 23.06 -0.58
N GLN A 27 -14.99 23.38 0.43
CA GLN A 27 -13.65 22.83 0.69
C GLN A 27 -13.58 21.62 1.64
N ALA A 28 -14.71 21.15 2.20
CA ALA A 28 -14.72 19.88 2.93
C ALA A 28 -15.35 18.76 2.11
N LYS A 29 -14.95 18.58 0.84
CA LYS A 29 -15.34 17.36 0.11
C LYS A 29 -14.51 16.19 0.64
N SER A 30 -15.16 15.07 0.93
CA SER A 30 -14.45 13.85 1.33
C SER A 30 -13.47 13.41 0.23
N TYR A 31 -12.27 13.00 0.63
CA TYR A 31 -11.26 12.53 -0.31
C TYR A 31 -10.52 11.31 0.21
N ILE A 32 -9.89 10.61 -0.74
CA ILE A 32 -8.97 9.50 -0.50
C ILE A 32 -7.67 9.85 -1.23
N LYS A 33 -6.58 10.00 -0.49
CA LYS A 33 -5.24 10.20 -1.04
C LYS A 33 -4.41 8.97 -0.73
N MET A 34 -4.01 8.24 -1.78
CA MET A 34 -3.24 7.02 -1.66
C MET A 34 -1.80 7.26 -2.10
N THR A 35 -0.85 6.70 -1.35
CA THR A 35 0.58 6.68 -1.68
C THR A 35 1.06 5.24 -1.66
N ALA A 36 1.54 4.75 -2.80
CA ALA A 36 2.30 3.51 -2.87
C ALA A 36 3.79 3.82 -2.64
N HIS A 37 4.40 3.12 -1.69
CA HIS A 37 5.80 3.32 -1.33
C HIS A 37 6.65 2.31 -2.08
N ASN A 38 7.73 2.78 -2.73
CA ASN A 38 8.71 1.89 -3.31
C ASN A 38 9.55 1.28 -2.17
N VAL A 39 9.23 0.03 -1.85
CA VAL A 39 9.89 -0.77 -0.83
C VAL A 39 10.76 -1.88 -1.45
N GLY A 40 10.96 -1.84 -2.77
CA GLY A 40 11.48 -2.95 -3.58
C GLY A 40 10.45 -4.07 -3.77
N GLN A 41 10.88 -5.32 -3.90
CA GLN A 41 9.97 -6.47 -3.96
C GLN A 41 9.18 -6.58 -2.64
N GLY A 42 7.94 -6.13 -2.63
CA GLY A 42 7.07 -6.08 -1.45
C GLY A 42 5.94 -5.07 -1.64
N SER A 43 5.05 -5.00 -0.65
CA SER A 43 3.90 -4.09 -0.70
C SER A 43 3.90 -3.15 0.50
N CYS A 44 3.72 -1.86 0.23
CA CYS A 44 3.41 -0.88 1.25
C CYS A 44 2.62 0.29 0.66
N THR A 45 1.37 0.41 1.08
CA THR A 45 0.46 1.47 0.63
C THR A 45 -0.12 2.19 1.83
N THR A 46 -0.07 3.52 1.82
CA THR A 46 -0.75 4.36 2.82
C THR A 46 -1.93 5.08 2.18
N ALA A 47 -3.04 5.20 2.89
CA ALA A 47 -4.15 6.05 2.49
C ALA A 47 -4.50 7.06 3.59
N GLU A 48 -4.54 8.33 3.19
CA GLU A 48 -5.05 9.47 3.95
C GLU A 48 -6.51 9.69 3.53
N LEU A 49 -7.42 9.59 4.49
CA LEU A 49 -8.86 9.56 4.31
C LEU A 49 -9.48 10.74 5.05
N TYR A 50 -10.11 11.65 4.31
CA TYR A 50 -10.81 12.78 4.92
C TYR A 50 -12.31 12.67 4.72
N SER A 51 -13.06 12.80 5.81
CA SER A 51 -14.51 12.94 5.82
C SER A 51 -14.87 14.14 6.69
N PRO A 52 -15.87 14.96 6.33
CA PRO A 52 -16.32 16.14 7.10
C PRO A 52 -16.68 15.87 8.56
N GLU A 53 -16.98 14.60 8.88
CA GLU A 53 -17.30 14.14 10.23
C GLU A 53 -16.10 14.16 11.18
N TYR A 54 -14.88 14.16 10.64
CA TYR A 54 -13.64 14.17 11.41
C TYR A 54 -12.94 15.52 11.28
N LYS A 55 -12.34 15.95 12.40
CA LYS A 55 -11.53 17.17 12.43
C LYS A 55 -10.21 17.01 11.68
N GLU A 56 -9.67 15.80 11.66
CA GLU A 56 -8.38 15.45 11.08
C GLU A 56 -8.54 14.26 10.13
N PRO A 57 -7.64 14.09 9.15
CA PRO A 57 -7.63 12.89 8.32
C PRO A 57 -7.41 11.61 9.13
N ILE A 58 -8.02 10.53 8.66
CA ILE A 58 -7.81 9.17 9.13
C ILE A 58 -6.75 8.51 8.25
N TYR A 59 -5.88 7.71 8.86
CA TYR A 59 -4.84 6.99 8.14
C TYR A 59 -5.10 5.49 8.14
N LEU A 60 -4.92 4.88 6.98
CA LEU A 60 -4.88 3.45 6.73
C LEU A 60 -3.50 3.07 6.20
N LEU A 61 -2.93 2.01 6.72
CA LEU A 61 -1.74 1.35 6.16
C LEU A 61 -2.19 0.00 5.60
N MET A 62 -1.87 -0.30 4.34
CA MET A 62 -2.09 -1.60 3.73
C MET A 62 -0.76 -2.21 3.31
N ASP A 63 -0.43 -3.34 3.92
CA ASP A 63 0.87 -4.00 3.89
C ASP A 63 2.03 -3.06 4.31
N ALA A 64 3.11 -3.66 4.78
CA ALA A 64 4.31 -2.97 5.17
C ALA A 64 5.48 -3.93 5.17
N GLY A 65 5.96 -4.33 3.99
CA GLY A 65 7.12 -5.20 3.93
C GLY A 65 7.91 -5.15 2.63
N SER A 66 9.03 -5.87 2.64
CA SER A 66 9.92 -6.07 1.50
C SER A 66 10.74 -7.36 1.62
N SER A 67 10.84 -8.15 0.55
CA SER A 67 11.63 -9.39 0.44
C SER A 67 12.96 -9.18 -0.29
N ALA A 68 13.08 -8.15 -1.14
CA ALA A 68 14.27 -7.97 -1.97
C ALA A 68 15.07 -6.71 -1.71
N TYR A 69 14.76 -5.89 -0.71
CA TYR A 69 15.47 -4.61 -0.56
C TYR A 69 17.01 -4.74 -0.50
N LYS A 70 17.54 -5.78 0.17
CA LYS A 70 18.99 -6.10 0.15
C LYS A 70 19.51 -6.48 -1.24
N LYS A 71 18.73 -7.24 -2.01
CA LYS A 71 19.10 -7.71 -3.35
C LYS A 71 18.98 -6.60 -4.39
N GLU A 72 17.97 -5.75 -4.28
CA GLU A 72 17.78 -4.61 -5.18
C GLU A 72 18.80 -3.51 -4.97
N LEU A 73 19.15 -3.18 -3.72
CA LEU A 73 20.24 -2.25 -3.45
C LEU A 73 21.55 -2.77 -4.04
N PHE A 74 21.84 -4.07 -3.87
CA PHE A 74 23.00 -4.70 -4.50
C PHE A 74 22.94 -4.62 -6.03
N CYS A 75 21.78 -4.88 -6.65
CA CYS A 75 21.62 -4.74 -8.09
C CYS A 75 21.78 -3.28 -8.55
N GLN A 76 21.22 -2.31 -7.84
CA GLN A 76 21.38 -0.89 -8.15
C GLN A 76 22.84 -0.46 -8.05
N GLU A 77 23.53 -0.79 -6.96
CA GLU A 77 24.98 -0.54 -6.80
C GLU A 77 25.81 -1.25 -7.87
N TYR A 78 25.46 -2.49 -8.21
CA TYR A 78 26.12 -3.25 -9.27
C TYR A 78 25.94 -2.60 -10.65
N PHE A 79 24.71 -2.22 -11.02
CA PHE A 79 24.44 -1.58 -12.30
C PHE A 79 25.01 -0.16 -12.38
N MET A 80 24.98 0.61 -11.28
CA MET A 80 25.60 1.93 -11.22
C MET A 80 27.12 1.84 -11.34
N SER A 81 27.77 0.93 -10.60
CA SER A 81 29.22 0.73 -10.73
C SER A 81 29.62 0.22 -12.12
N LYS A 82 28.80 -0.63 -12.77
CA LYS A 82 29.03 -1.04 -14.17
C LYS A 82 28.84 0.11 -15.16
N ALA A 83 27.83 0.96 -14.98
CA ALA A 83 27.62 2.14 -15.80
C ALA A 83 28.80 3.12 -15.67
N GLU A 84 29.33 3.31 -14.45
CA GLU A 84 30.53 4.11 -14.21
C GLU A 84 31.77 3.54 -14.92
N ILE A 85 31.99 2.22 -14.88
CA ILE A 85 33.09 1.56 -15.61
C ILE A 85 32.97 1.80 -17.12
N VAL A 86 31.76 1.67 -17.70
CA VAL A 86 31.54 1.90 -19.14
C VAL A 86 31.83 3.36 -19.52
N ILE A 87 31.37 4.33 -18.72
CA ILE A 87 31.66 5.76 -18.94
C ILE A 87 33.17 6.04 -18.87
N ILE A 88 33.88 5.45 -17.92
CA ILE A 88 35.34 5.58 -17.80
C ILE A 88 36.04 4.96 -19.02
N GLU A 89 35.66 3.75 -19.44
CA GLU A 89 36.25 3.10 -20.62
C GLU A 89 36.00 3.87 -21.93
N GLU A 90 34.80 4.45 -22.11
CA GLU A 90 34.48 5.28 -23.28
C GLU A 90 35.28 6.58 -23.28
N SER A 91 35.40 7.26 -22.13
CA SER A 91 36.20 8.49 -22.02
C SER A 91 37.70 8.26 -22.22
N LEU A 92 38.24 7.09 -21.84
CA LEU A 92 39.62 6.70 -22.13
C LEU A 92 39.84 6.42 -23.62
N LYS A 93 38.86 5.82 -24.31
CA LYS A 93 38.91 5.56 -25.76
C LYS A 93 38.80 6.85 -26.58
N GLU A 94 38.10 7.88 -26.09
CA GLU A 94 38.04 9.18 -26.76
C GLU A 94 39.32 10.01 -26.61
N GLY A 95 40.11 9.76 -25.56
CA GLY A 95 41.41 10.39 -25.35
C GLY A 95 42.53 9.92 -26.29
N GLU A 96 42.36 8.76 -26.96
CA GLU A 96 43.36 8.17 -27.87
C GLU A 96 43.09 8.43 -29.36
N LYS A 97 42.01 9.16 -29.72
CA LYS A 97 41.80 9.55 -31.11
C LYS A 97 42.65 10.78 -31.45
N GLU A 98 43.90 10.51 -31.78
CA GLU A 98 44.79 11.42 -32.48
C GLU A 98 44.08 12.00 -33.71
N VAL A 99 44.20 13.32 -33.86
CA VAL A 99 43.58 14.11 -34.92
C VAL A 99 44.24 13.74 -36.26
N ILE A 100 43.66 12.77 -36.96
CA ILE A 100 43.96 12.54 -38.38
C ILE A 100 43.00 13.41 -39.20
N PRO A 101 43.50 14.41 -39.95
CA PRO A 101 42.66 15.21 -40.83
C PRO A 101 42.39 14.49 -42.16
N ARG A 102 41.22 14.79 -42.75
CA ARG A 102 40.74 14.55 -44.15
C ARG A 102 39.65 13.46 -44.24
N SER A 103 38.59 13.56 -45.06
CA SER A 103 38.16 14.46 -46.15
C SER A 103 36.65 14.21 -46.41
N PRO A 104 35.93 15.00 -47.25
CA PRO A 104 34.47 14.88 -47.39
C PRO A 104 34.02 13.86 -48.46
N LEU A 105 32.77 13.35 -48.29
CA LEU A 105 31.81 12.71 -49.24
C LEU A 105 31.48 11.21 -48.97
N PRO A 106 30.34 10.67 -49.44
CA PRO A 106 29.01 11.24 -49.66
C PRO A 106 27.87 10.45 -48.95
N SER A 107 26.67 11.04 -49.04
CA SER A 107 25.39 10.59 -48.48
C SER A 107 24.87 9.23 -48.95
N SER A 108 24.38 8.42 -48.01
CA SER A 108 23.32 7.43 -48.27
C SER A 108 22.35 7.34 -47.09
N SER A 109 21.08 7.57 -47.40
CA SER A 109 19.92 7.53 -46.52
C SER A 109 19.61 6.12 -45.99
N SER A 110 19.51 5.97 -44.68
CA SER A 110 18.68 4.93 -44.07
C SER A 110 17.95 5.52 -42.85
N SER A 111 16.65 5.33 -42.83
CA SER A 111 15.71 5.85 -41.84
C SER A 111 15.89 5.12 -40.51
N SER A 112 16.53 5.78 -39.55
CA SER A 112 16.65 5.36 -38.15
C SER A 112 15.61 6.11 -37.31
N SER A 113 14.94 5.36 -36.44
CA SER A 113 14.03 5.84 -35.40
C SER A 113 14.75 6.83 -34.47
N THR A 114 14.45 8.12 -34.59
CA THR A 114 15.02 9.16 -33.74
C THR A 114 14.29 9.26 -32.41
N ILE A 115 14.98 8.91 -31.34
CA ILE A 115 14.67 9.34 -29.97
C ILE A 115 14.72 10.88 -29.94
N PRO A 116 13.74 11.58 -29.33
CA PRO A 116 13.73 13.04 -29.27
C PRO A 116 15.00 13.59 -28.59
N PRO A 117 15.69 14.58 -29.19
CA PRO A 117 16.89 15.21 -28.62
C PRO A 117 16.67 15.86 -27.25
N SER A 118 15.42 16.04 -26.82
CA SER A 118 15.06 16.54 -25.48
C SER A 118 15.33 15.56 -24.34
N VAL A 119 15.72 14.31 -24.63
CA VAL A 119 16.04 13.28 -23.61
C VAL A 119 17.57 13.12 -23.39
N LEU A 120 18.41 13.66 -24.30
CA LEU A 120 19.86 13.58 -24.18
C LEU A 120 20.42 14.88 -23.61
N ARG A 121 20.58 14.91 -22.28
CA ARG A 121 21.32 15.98 -21.61
C ARG A 121 22.82 15.69 -21.78
N ASN A 122 23.53 16.53 -22.54
CA ASN A 122 24.99 16.46 -22.63
C ASN A 122 25.58 16.89 -21.29
N ILE A 123 26.01 15.91 -20.49
CA ILE A 123 26.73 16.14 -19.24
C ILE A 123 28.11 16.67 -19.61
N SER A 124 28.49 17.80 -19.02
CA SER A 124 29.80 18.40 -19.29
C SER A 124 30.91 17.52 -18.68
N PRO A 125 32.09 17.37 -19.32
CA PRO A 125 33.20 16.56 -18.80
C PRO A 125 33.66 16.91 -17.37
N GLY A 126 33.34 18.12 -16.89
CA GLY A 126 33.59 18.56 -15.51
C GLY A 126 32.57 18.07 -14.47
N GLU A 127 31.32 17.76 -14.86
CA GLU A 127 30.29 17.23 -13.95
C GLU A 127 30.56 15.76 -13.57
N SER A 128 31.10 14.95 -14.49
CA SER A 128 31.43 13.54 -14.20
C SER A 128 32.56 13.37 -13.18
N GLN A 129 33.50 14.32 -13.08
CA GLN A 129 34.57 14.24 -12.07
C GLN A 129 34.15 14.73 -10.67
N ALA A 130 33.09 15.54 -10.57
CA ALA A 130 32.53 16.00 -9.29
C ALA A 130 31.60 14.96 -8.64
N LEU A 131 31.00 14.06 -9.44
CA LEU A 131 30.13 12.98 -8.95
C LEU A 131 30.90 11.81 -8.32
N GLY A 132 32.14 11.54 -8.74
CA GLY A 132 32.87 10.33 -8.36
C GLY A 132 33.58 10.32 -6.99
N LYS A 133 33.54 11.40 -6.20
CA LYS A 133 34.31 11.47 -4.93
C LYS A 133 33.49 11.54 -3.64
N ASN A 134 32.17 11.70 -3.70
CA ASN A 134 31.33 11.88 -2.50
C ASN A 134 30.20 10.85 -2.32
N GLN A 135 30.04 9.86 -3.21
CA GLN A 135 29.05 8.80 -3.03
C GLN A 135 29.73 7.56 -2.43
N ARG A 136 30.06 7.61 -1.14
CA ARG A 136 30.02 6.36 -0.36
C ARG A 136 28.56 5.91 -0.40
N GLY A 137 28.29 4.79 -1.08
CA GLY A 137 26.94 4.23 -1.19
C GLY A 137 26.27 4.22 0.18
N SER A 138 25.04 4.75 0.22
CA SER A 138 24.26 4.77 1.46
C SER A 138 24.07 3.35 1.96
N SER A 139 24.38 3.09 3.23
CA SER A 139 24.22 1.75 3.79
C SER A 139 22.77 1.25 3.69
N TYR A 140 22.58 -0.07 3.66
CA TYR A 140 21.24 -0.67 3.65
C TYR A 140 20.31 -0.08 4.73
N GLU A 141 20.82 0.11 5.94
CA GLU A 141 20.06 0.68 7.05
C GLU A 141 19.68 2.15 6.81
N GLU A 142 20.53 2.94 6.14
CA GLU A 142 20.18 4.32 5.79
C GLU A 142 19.02 4.39 4.81
N VAL A 143 19.02 3.53 3.77
CA VAL A 143 17.94 3.60 2.79
C VAL A 143 16.65 2.98 3.32
N LYS A 144 16.75 1.89 4.08
CA LYS A 144 15.61 1.35 4.84
C LYS A 144 15.02 2.42 5.77
N GLN A 145 15.85 3.17 6.49
CA GLN A 145 15.39 4.24 7.36
C GLN A 145 14.72 5.37 6.57
N LYS A 146 15.24 5.77 5.39
CA LYS A 146 14.58 6.75 4.52
C LYS A 146 13.20 6.29 4.06
N ILE A 147 13.05 5.01 3.72
CA ILE A 147 11.75 4.42 3.36
C ILE A 147 10.78 4.49 4.55
N ILE A 148 11.23 4.06 5.73
CA ILE A 148 10.44 4.16 6.97
C ILE A 148 10.03 5.62 7.25
N ASP A 149 10.96 6.56 7.10
CA ASP A 149 10.69 7.97 7.32
C ASP A 149 9.63 8.49 6.34
N ASN A 150 9.72 8.14 5.06
CA ASN A 150 8.73 8.52 4.03
C ASN A 150 7.34 7.92 4.30
N ILE A 151 7.28 6.66 4.75
CA ILE A 151 6.03 6.01 5.14
C ILE A 151 5.42 6.75 6.34
N ARG A 152 6.22 7.03 7.38
CA ARG A 152 5.76 7.75 8.56
C ARG A 152 5.23 9.14 8.21
N LEU A 153 5.94 9.90 7.38
CA LEU A 153 5.48 11.21 6.89
C LEU A 153 4.12 11.11 6.17
N SER A 154 3.90 10.04 5.40
CA SER A 154 2.62 9.79 4.72
C SER A 154 1.49 9.35 5.66
N LEU A 155 1.83 8.94 6.88
CA LEU A 155 0.90 8.63 7.98
C LEU A 155 0.65 9.83 8.90
N GLY A 156 0.81 11.04 8.35
CA GLY A 156 0.32 12.28 8.98
C GLY A 156 1.25 12.96 9.95
N THR A 157 2.51 12.52 10.07
CA THR A 157 3.50 13.23 10.88
C THR A 157 4.34 14.19 10.05
N ASP A 158 4.70 15.33 10.62
CA ASP A 158 5.63 16.32 10.05
C ASP A 158 7.10 16.01 10.39
N ASP A 159 7.33 15.12 11.36
CA ASP A 159 8.64 14.66 11.79
C ASP A 159 8.59 13.14 11.97
N PRO A 160 9.37 12.35 11.21
CA PRO A 160 9.41 10.89 11.35
C PRO A 160 9.69 10.41 12.79
N LYS A 161 10.21 11.24 13.69
CA LYS A 161 10.46 10.88 15.09
C LYS A 161 9.23 11.07 15.99
N LYS A 162 8.23 11.85 15.57
CA LYS A 162 6.98 12.05 16.33
C LYS A 162 6.06 10.85 16.19
N ALA A 163 5.15 10.71 17.15
CA ALA A 163 4.19 9.62 17.17
C ALA A 163 3.25 9.70 15.96
N ILE A 164 2.96 8.56 15.35
CA ILE A 164 1.89 8.41 14.37
C ILE A 164 0.67 7.76 15.01
N ASN A 165 -0.53 8.11 14.53
CA ASN A 165 -1.77 7.49 14.95
C ASN A 165 -2.58 7.09 13.72
N ILE A 166 -2.76 5.78 13.52
CA ILE A 166 -3.50 5.24 12.39
C ILE A 166 -4.72 4.45 12.86
N LEU A 167 -5.82 4.54 12.12
CA LEU A 167 -7.03 3.82 12.48
C LEU A 167 -6.88 2.33 12.21
N THR A 168 -6.36 1.97 11.04
CA THR A 168 -6.32 0.57 10.60
C THR A 168 -5.01 0.25 9.91
N PHE A 169 -4.39 -0.85 10.31
CA PHE A 169 -3.32 -1.52 9.58
C PHE A 169 -3.88 -2.83 9.01
N PHE A 170 -3.85 -2.95 7.69
CA PHE A 170 -4.46 -4.03 6.93
C PHE A 170 -3.35 -4.83 6.26
N ILE A 171 -3.21 -6.11 6.62
CA ILE A 171 -2.20 -7.01 6.02
C ILE A 171 -2.95 -8.00 5.15
N SER A 172 -2.66 -7.99 3.85
CA SER A 172 -3.43 -8.74 2.86
C SER A 172 -3.33 -10.25 3.05
N HIS A 173 -2.15 -10.77 3.41
CA HIS A 173 -1.87 -12.20 3.62
C HIS A 173 -0.55 -12.37 4.44
N PRO A 174 -0.15 -13.61 4.82
CA PRO A 174 0.90 -13.82 5.81
C PRO A 174 2.33 -13.92 5.25
N ASP A 175 2.61 -13.49 4.03
CA ASP A 175 3.99 -13.49 3.53
C ASP A 175 4.80 -12.35 4.16
N SER A 176 6.07 -12.64 4.44
CA SER A 176 6.90 -11.76 5.28
C SER A 176 7.13 -10.37 4.68
N ASP A 177 7.10 -10.25 3.35
CA ASP A 177 7.21 -8.98 2.62
C ASP A 177 5.91 -8.16 2.58
N HIS A 178 4.91 -8.56 3.35
CA HIS A 178 3.71 -7.77 3.60
C HIS A 178 3.66 -7.18 5.01
N TYR A 179 4.60 -7.52 5.91
CA TYR A 179 4.56 -7.00 7.29
C TYR A 179 5.93 -6.77 7.95
N ASN A 180 7.04 -7.19 7.35
CA ASN A 180 8.33 -7.16 8.04
C ASN A 180 8.89 -5.75 8.34
N LEU A 181 8.38 -4.69 7.72
CA LEU A 181 8.72 -3.29 8.05
C LEU A 181 7.85 -2.72 9.16
N ALA A 182 6.73 -3.35 9.51
CA ALA A 182 5.79 -2.83 10.50
C ALA A 182 6.45 -2.56 11.87
N ILE A 183 7.32 -3.45 12.33
CA ILE A 183 8.02 -3.30 13.62
C ILE A 183 8.84 -2.00 13.65
N ASP A 184 9.54 -1.69 12.56
CA ASP A 184 10.35 -0.48 12.45
C ASP A 184 9.51 0.78 12.21
N ILE A 185 8.43 0.65 11.44
CA ILE A 185 7.46 1.74 11.20
C ILE A 185 6.78 2.13 12.51
N PHE A 186 6.51 1.21 13.45
CA PHE A 186 5.82 1.49 14.72
C PHE A 186 6.72 1.40 15.96
N LYS A 187 8.03 1.63 15.78
CA LYS A 187 9.05 1.51 16.84
C LYS A 187 8.91 2.55 17.96
N ASN A 188 8.26 3.69 17.71
CA ASN A 188 8.06 4.68 18.76
C ASN A 188 6.93 4.20 19.68
N ARG A 189 7.20 4.15 20.99
CA ARG A 189 6.23 3.67 21.99
C ARG A 189 4.93 4.46 22.05
N ARG A 190 4.94 5.70 21.54
CA ARG A 190 3.75 6.55 21.43
C ARG A 190 2.96 6.34 20.14
N ASP A 191 3.49 5.57 19.18
CA ASP A 191 2.74 5.24 17.98
C ASP A 191 1.50 4.42 18.36
N LYS A 192 0.38 4.71 17.71
CA LYS A 192 -0.89 4.06 17.99
C LYS A 192 -1.46 3.47 16.70
N ILE A 193 -1.82 2.19 16.78
CA ILE A 193 -2.65 1.51 15.79
C ILE A 193 -3.94 1.15 16.52
N HIS A 194 -5.09 1.58 16.00
CA HIS A 194 -6.36 1.23 16.65
C HIS A 194 -6.79 -0.19 16.29
N ASN A 195 -6.63 -0.58 15.02
CA ASN A 195 -7.04 -1.89 14.51
C ASN A 195 -5.96 -2.51 13.62
N ILE A 196 -5.72 -3.81 13.78
CA ILE A 196 -4.91 -4.62 12.85
C ILE A 196 -5.80 -5.72 12.29
N ILE A 197 -5.88 -5.82 10.96
CA ILE A 197 -6.62 -6.86 10.24
C ILE A 197 -5.61 -7.69 9.46
N LEU A 198 -5.63 -9.01 9.65
CA LEU A 198 -4.64 -9.93 9.09
C LEU A 198 -5.29 -10.99 8.20
N GLY A 199 -4.95 -11.02 6.92
CA GLY A 199 -5.34 -12.10 6.01
C GLY A 199 -4.59 -13.40 6.31
N GLY A 200 -5.24 -14.53 6.03
CA GLY A 200 -4.66 -15.84 6.32
C GLY A 200 -4.73 -16.23 7.79
N LEU A 201 -3.95 -17.26 8.16
CA LEU A 201 -4.03 -17.91 9.47
C LEU A 201 -2.91 -17.40 10.41
N PRO A 202 -3.17 -17.27 11.72
CA PRO A 202 -2.20 -16.79 12.72
C PRO A 202 -0.85 -17.51 12.68
N GLU A 203 -0.84 -18.84 12.57
CA GLU A 203 0.38 -19.65 12.58
C GLU A 203 1.30 -19.44 11.37
N LYS A 204 0.78 -18.83 10.29
CA LYS A 204 1.57 -18.51 9.09
C LYS A 204 2.47 -17.30 9.29
N TYR A 205 2.17 -16.45 10.27
CA TYR A 205 3.01 -15.31 10.60
C TYR A 205 4.24 -15.71 11.42
N SER A 206 5.37 -15.06 11.12
CA SER A 206 6.64 -15.33 11.81
C SER A 206 6.53 -15.09 13.33
N LEU A 207 7.28 -15.87 14.12
CA LEU A 207 7.27 -15.76 15.58
C LEU A 207 7.55 -14.33 16.06
N LEU A 208 8.54 -13.66 15.46
CA LEU A 208 8.88 -12.27 15.77
C LEU A 208 7.69 -11.32 15.58
N PHE A 209 6.94 -11.49 14.48
CA PHE A 209 5.79 -10.64 14.19
C PHE A 209 4.61 -10.95 15.10
N ARG A 210 4.37 -12.23 15.42
CA ARG A 210 3.37 -12.64 16.41
C ARG A 210 3.64 -12.05 17.80
N SER A 211 4.88 -12.09 18.26
CA SER A 211 5.26 -11.43 19.53
C SER A 211 5.04 -9.92 19.49
N TRP A 212 5.30 -9.27 18.34
CA TRP A 212 4.99 -7.85 18.17
C TRP A 212 3.48 -7.58 18.19
N LEU A 213 2.65 -8.42 17.56
CA LEU A 213 1.19 -8.32 17.62
C LEU A 213 0.68 -8.44 19.05
N GLN A 214 1.19 -9.42 19.82
CA GLN A 214 0.82 -9.58 21.22
C GLN A 214 1.16 -8.33 22.04
N GLN A 215 2.33 -7.72 21.80
CA GLN A 215 2.69 -6.44 22.41
C GLN A 215 1.72 -5.30 22.03
N GLN A 216 1.23 -5.27 20.78
CA GLN A 216 0.23 -4.27 20.36
C GLN A 216 -1.10 -4.44 21.10
N ILE A 217 -1.50 -5.67 21.40
CA ILE A 217 -2.71 -5.99 22.17
C ILE A 217 -2.50 -5.53 23.63
N ASP A 218 -1.47 -6.05 24.28
CA ASP A 218 -1.26 -5.90 25.73
C ASP A 218 -0.91 -4.47 26.13
N GLU A 219 0.03 -3.84 25.42
CA GLU A 219 0.57 -2.55 25.83
C GLU A 219 -0.14 -1.37 25.17
N ARG A 220 -0.72 -1.60 23.97
CA ARG A 220 -1.27 -0.51 23.16
C ARG A 220 -2.77 -0.60 22.98
N SER A 221 -3.48 -1.56 23.58
CA SER A 221 -4.94 -1.71 23.41
C SER A 221 -5.34 -1.68 21.93
N THR A 222 -4.56 -2.35 21.10
CA THR A 222 -4.82 -2.51 19.66
C THR A 222 -5.79 -3.68 19.48
N ARG A 223 -6.83 -3.49 18.67
CA ARG A 223 -7.74 -4.59 18.34
C ARG A 223 -7.19 -5.37 17.16
N VAL A 224 -6.97 -6.67 17.32
CA VAL A 224 -6.42 -7.55 16.29
C VAL A 224 -7.50 -8.50 15.79
N TYR A 225 -7.60 -8.65 14.47
CA TYR A 225 -8.62 -9.46 13.82
C TYR A 225 -8.00 -10.43 12.81
N PHE A 226 -8.40 -11.70 12.87
CA PHE A 226 -8.12 -12.72 11.85
C PHE A 226 -9.45 -13.17 11.24
N PRO A 227 -9.94 -12.52 10.18
CA PRO A 227 -11.23 -12.84 9.59
C PRO A 227 -11.30 -14.25 9.00
N ALA A 228 -10.19 -14.98 8.89
CA ALA A 228 -10.14 -16.39 8.54
C ALA A 228 -10.77 -17.31 9.60
N LEU A 229 -10.95 -16.83 10.82
CA LEU A 229 -11.47 -17.58 11.96
C LEU A 229 -12.82 -17.03 12.41
N LEU A 230 -13.71 -17.90 12.90
CA LEU A 230 -15.01 -17.52 13.45
C LEU A 230 -14.86 -16.94 14.87
N THR A 231 -14.25 -15.76 15.00
CA THR A 231 -14.08 -15.07 16.28
C THR A 231 -15.00 -13.86 16.38
N GLN A 232 -15.87 -13.83 17.40
CA GLN A 232 -16.80 -12.71 17.62
C GLN A 232 -16.12 -11.46 18.19
N GLN A 233 -14.95 -11.61 18.78
CA GLN A 233 -14.23 -10.57 19.52
C GLN A 233 -12.83 -10.38 18.94
N PRO A 234 -12.22 -9.20 19.15
CA PRO A 234 -10.79 -9.01 18.90
C PRO A 234 -9.96 -10.06 19.65
N ILE A 235 -8.84 -10.47 19.05
CA ILE A 235 -7.94 -11.44 19.65
C ILE A 235 -7.29 -10.85 20.91
N ILE A 236 -7.30 -11.63 21.99
CA ILE A 236 -6.68 -11.29 23.28
C ILE A 236 -5.31 -11.96 23.48
N SER A 237 -5.08 -13.11 22.82
CA SER A 237 -3.86 -13.91 22.94
C SER A 237 -3.54 -14.57 21.59
N ILE A 238 -2.42 -14.18 20.98
CA ILE A 238 -1.94 -14.75 19.70
C ILE A 238 -1.45 -16.18 19.91
N GLU A 239 -0.76 -16.44 21.02
CA GLU A 239 -0.20 -17.75 21.33
C GLU A 239 -1.28 -18.80 21.60
N GLU A 240 -2.34 -18.45 22.33
CA GLU A 240 -3.50 -19.34 22.55
C GLU A 240 -4.15 -19.71 21.21
N LEU A 241 -4.37 -18.72 20.35
CA LEU A 241 -4.96 -18.89 19.03
C LEU A 241 -4.10 -19.78 18.10
N VAL A 242 -2.78 -19.76 18.25
CA VAL A 242 -1.85 -20.63 17.51
C VAL A 242 -1.78 -22.01 18.15
N SER A 243 -1.82 -22.16 19.47
CA SER A 243 -1.87 -23.50 20.08
C SER A 243 -3.14 -24.25 19.67
N GLU A 244 -4.29 -23.57 19.66
CA GLU A 244 -5.56 -24.14 19.17
C GLU A 244 -5.49 -24.53 17.68
N SER A 245 -4.63 -23.87 16.90
CA SER A 245 -4.49 -24.17 15.48
C SER A 245 -3.69 -25.42 15.18
N LEU A 246 -2.79 -25.80 16.07
CA LEU A 246 -1.88 -26.92 15.89
C LEU A 246 -2.42 -28.23 16.47
N ASP A 247 -3.31 -28.17 17.46
CA ASP A 247 -3.67 -29.34 18.26
C ASP A 247 -4.74 -30.26 17.63
N ASP A 248 -5.60 -29.80 16.72
CA ASP A 248 -6.49 -30.70 15.94
C ASP A 248 -7.18 -29.92 14.79
N THR A 249 -6.93 -30.27 13.53
CA THR A 249 -7.58 -29.61 12.38
C THR A 249 -9.10 -29.83 12.34
N SER A 250 -9.62 -30.80 13.09
CA SER A 250 -11.06 -31.14 13.07
C SER A 250 -11.95 -30.20 13.90
N THR A 251 -11.38 -29.38 14.79
CA THR A 251 -12.17 -28.50 15.66
C THR A 251 -12.13 -27.02 15.27
N ARG A 252 -11.34 -26.66 14.26
CA ARG A 252 -11.14 -25.26 13.90
C ARG A 252 -12.33 -24.69 13.13
N ALA A 253 -13.02 -23.75 13.77
CA ALA A 253 -14.11 -23.01 13.18
C ALA A 253 -13.58 -21.95 12.19
N TYR A 254 -13.28 -22.35 10.95
CA TYR A 254 -12.95 -21.42 9.88
C TYR A 254 -14.16 -20.56 9.52
N ALA A 255 -13.93 -19.27 9.26
CA ALA A 255 -14.97 -18.39 8.74
C ALA A 255 -15.20 -18.67 7.25
N PRO A 256 -16.44 -18.58 6.72
CA PRO A 256 -16.67 -18.76 5.29
C PRO A 256 -15.93 -17.71 4.46
N GLN A 257 -15.90 -17.91 3.14
CA GLN A 257 -15.57 -16.81 2.23
C GLN A 257 -16.59 -15.69 2.40
N MET A 258 -16.13 -14.44 2.38
CA MET A 258 -17.00 -13.27 2.52
C MET A 258 -16.63 -12.16 1.53
N PHE A 259 -17.64 -11.36 1.20
CA PHE A 259 -17.52 -10.19 0.33
C PHE A 259 -18.68 -9.21 0.59
N SER A 260 -18.48 -7.93 0.29
CA SER A 260 -19.51 -6.89 0.49
C SER A 260 -20.59 -6.92 -0.60
N ASP A 261 -21.82 -6.59 -0.22
CA ASP A 261 -22.91 -6.33 -1.15
C ASP A 261 -22.75 -4.91 -1.77
N PRO A 262 -22.89 -4.72 -3.09
CA PRO A 262 -22.73 -3.41 -3.73
C PRO A 262 -23.67 -2.32 -3.21
N GLU A 263 -24.91 -2.69 -2.89
CA GLU A 263 -25.98 -1.76 -2.49
C GLU A 263 -25.99 -1.56 -0.98
N LYS A 264 -25.86 -2.67 -0.24
CA LYS A 264 -25.98 -2.70 1.22
C LYS A 264 -24.66 -2.45 1.93
N GLY A 265 -23.54 -2.46 1.19
CA GLY A 265 -22.20 -2.41 1.76
C GLY A 265 -21.78 -3.74 2.38
N TRP A 266 -20.76 -3.69 3.22
CA TRP A 266 -20.49 -4.78 4.14
C TRP A 266 -21.57 -4.81 5.23
N LYS A 267 -22.22 -5.95 5.40
CA LYS A 267 -23.00 -6.25 6.60
C LYS A 267 -22.39 -7.49 7.21
N ALA A 268 -21.64 -7.30 8.29
CA ALA A 268 -21.07 -8.44 8.97
C ALA A 268 -22.19 -9.41 9.37
N GLN A 269 -21.93 -10.71 9.20
CA GLN A 269 -22.70 -11.71 9.95
C GLN A 269 -22.53 -11.44 11.45
N ASP A 270 -23.43 -11.95 12.30
CA ASP A 270 -23.41 -11.62 13.73
C ASP A 270 -22.04 -11.84 14.39
N HIS A 271 -21.29 -12.86 13.93
CA HIS A 271 -19.96 -13.19 14.43
C HIS A 271 -18.83 -12.26 13.96
N LEU A 272 -19.09 -11.25 13.11
CA LEU A 272 -18.09 -10.29 12.62
C LEU A 272 -18.48 -8.84 12.86
N LYS A 273 -19.49 -8.58 13.70
CA LYS A 273 -19.91 -7.21 14.03
C LYS A 273 -18.76 -6.37 14.58
N GLU A 274 -17.88 -6.96 15.39
CA GLU A 274 -16.70 -6.28 15.90
C GLU A 274 -15.66 -5.99 14.82
N PHE A 275 -15.53 -6.86 13.81
CA PHE A 275 -14.66 -6.66 12.66
C PHE A 275 -15.15 -5.50 11.77
N GLU A 276 -16.47 -5.34 11.62
CA GLU A 276 -17.04 -4.20 10.90
C GLU A 276 -16.65 -2.86 11.53
N GLN A 277 -16.47 -2.81 12.86
CA GLN A 277 -16.02 -1.59 13.57
C GLN A 277 -14.55 -1.23 13.31
N ALA A 278 -13.77 -2.08 12.65
CA ALA A 278 -12.39 -1.79 12.27
C ALA A 278 -12.26 -1.06 10.92
N LEU A 279 -13.38 -0.88 10.21
CA LEU A 279 -13.45 -0.33 8.85
C LEU A 279 -14.27 0.97 8.64
N PRO A 280 -14.92 1.61 9.64
CA PRO A 280 -15.67 2.84 9.37
C PRO A 280 -14.72 4.03 9.21
N PHE A 281 -14.57 4.51 7.98
CA PHE A 281 -13.78 5.71 7.63
C PHE A 281 -14.66 6.98 7.47
N GLY A 282 -15.84 6.96 8.08
CA GLY A 282 -16.88 7.99 7.96
C GLY A 282 -17.96 7.67 6.92
N SER A 283 -19.12 8.30 7.02
CA SER A 283 -20.28 7.98 6.15
C SER A 283 -20.06 8.30 4.67
N HIS A 284 -19.11 9.18 4.37
CA HIS A 284 -18.77 9.62 3.01
C HIS A 284 -17.73 8.72 2.32
N ILE A 285 -17.07 7.83 3.06
CA ILE A 285 -16.08 6.89 2.54
C ILE A 285 -16.63 5.49 2.72
N LYS A 286 -17.07 4.89 1.62
CA LYS A 286 -17.60 3.52 1.63
C LYS A 286 -16.45 2.53 1.56
N THR A 287 -16.50 1.56 2.46
CA THR A 287 -15.53 0.46 2.55
C THR A 287 -16.17 -0.84 2.10
N TYR A 288 -15.51 -1.55 1.19
CA TYR A 288 -15.99 -2.82 0.65
C TYR A 288 -14.87 -3.85 0.68
N LEU A 289 -15.12 -4.99 1.31
CA LEU A 289 -14.24 -6.15 1.23
C LEU A 289 -14.66 -6.95 0.01
N LEU A 290 -13.86 -6.92 -1.06
CA LEU A 290 -14.17 -7.66 -2.28
C LEU A 290 -13.85 -9.15 -2.13
N SER A 291 -12.89 -9.48 -1.27
CA SER A 291 -12.47 -10.84 -0.97
C SER A 291 -11.96 -10.95 0.45
N VAL A 292 -12.54 -11.87 1.21
CA VAL A 292 -12.07 -12.33 2.52
C VAL A 292 -12.15 -13.85 2.52
N ASN A 293 -11.06 -14.51 2.91
CA ASN A 293 -10.91 -15.97 2.91
C ASN A 293 -11.29 -16.62 1.56
N PRO A 294 -10.75 -16.13 0.44
CA PRO A 294 -11.04 -16.68 -0.88
C PRO A 294 -10.59 -18.11 -1.07
N MET A 295 -9.96 -18.81 -0.13
CA MET A 295 -9.76 -20.28 -0.24
C MET A 295 -10.76 -21.10 0.57
N HIS A 296 -11.64 -20.45 1.33
CA HIS A 296 -12.62 -21.11 2.18
C HIS A 296 -13.88 -21.46 1.38
N TRP A 297 -14.46 -22.63 1.64
CA TRP A 297 -15.65 -23.11 0.95
C TRP A 297 -16.47 -24.03 1.85
N HIS A 298 -17.78 -24.08 1.60
CA HIS A 298 -18.69 -25.00 2.29
C HIS A 298 -18.74 -26.32 1.54
N GLU A 299 -18.49 -27.42 2.23
CA GLU A 299 -18.75 -28.75 1.66
C GLU A 299 -20.27 -28.99 1.59
N VAL A 300 -20.73 -29.49 0.44
CA VAL A 300 -22.16 -29.71 0.21
C VAL A 300 -22.64 -30.79 1.17
N GLY A 301 -23.54 -30.41 2.08
CA GLY A 301 -24.11 -31.31 3.07
C GLY A 301 -23.43 -31.30 4.43
N THR A 302 -22.43 -30.43 4.65
CA THR A 302 -21.84 -30.19 5.97
C THR A 302 -22.01 -28.73 6.38
N GLU A 303 -22.00 -28.46 7.69
CA GLU A 303 -21.91 -27.09 8.22
C GLU A 303 -20.44 -26.61 8.31
N GLU A 304 -19.49 -27.50 8.05
CA GLU A 304 -18.07 -27.25 8.17
C GLU A 304 -17.53 -26.43 6.99
N ILE A 305 -16.71 -25.44 7.33
CA ILE A 305 -15.94 -24.68 6.35
C ILE A 305 -14.61 -25.38 6.13
N GLN A 306 -14.32 -25.72 4.88
CA GLN A 306 -13.01 -26.22 4.48
C GLN A 306 -12.18 -25.11 3.86
N ARG A 307 -10.88 -25.11 4.12
CA ARG A 307 -9.90 -24.30 3.41
C ARG A 307 -9.22 -25.16 2.35
N SER A 308 -9.31 -24.74 1.09
CA SER A 308 -8.56 -25.40 0.02
C SER A 308 -7.07 -25.12 0.24
N CYS A 309 -6.31 -26.16 0.59
CA CYS A 309 -4.85 -26.13 0.75
C CYS A 309 -4.13 -26.66 -0.50
N LEU A 310 -4.80 -26.67 -1.66
CA LEU A 310 -4.29 -27.36 -2.85
C LEU A 310 -2.98 -26.78 -3.38
N GLU A 311 -2.60 -25.57 -2.94
CA GLU A 311 -1.32 -24.94 -3.26
C GLU A 311 -0.74 -24.35 -1.96
N ASP A 312 0.57 -24.51 -1.74
CA ASP A 312 1.35 -23.86 -0.67
C ASP A 312 1.49 -22.32 -0.90
N ASP A 313 0.48 -21.72 -1.51
CA ASP A 313 0.46 -20.33 -1.95
C ASP A 313 -0.54 -19.52 -1.11
N ASP A 314 -0.03 -18.92 -0.02
CA ASP A 314 -0.84 -18.09 0.86
C ASP A 314 -1.30 -16.77 0.18
N ASN A 315 -0.73 -16.41 -0.98
CA ASN A 315 -1.15 -15.28 -1.82
C ASN A 315 -2.61 -15.40 -2.27
N SER A 316 -3.07 -16.63 -2.51
CA SER A 316 -4.44 -16.89 -2.93
C SER A 316 -5.47 -16.53 -1.87
N ASP A 317 -5.05 -16.38 -0.60
CA ASP A 317 -5.86 -15.89 0.53
C ASP A 317 -5.83 -14.37 0.73
N SER A 318 -5.24 -13.62 -0.21
CA SER A 318 -5.17 -12.16 -0.15
C SER A 318 -6.54 -11.52 0.08
N LEU A 319 -6.60 -10.70 1.13
CA LEU A 319 -7.70 -9.79 1.37
C LEU A 319 -7.68 -8.68 0.32
N VAL A 320 -8.84 -8.41 -0.30
CA VAL A 320 -8.98 -7.35 -1.31
C VAL A 320 -9.94 -6.29 -0.82
N LEU A 321 -9.46 -5.05 -0.73
CA LEU A 321 -10.17 -3.91 -0.17
C LEU A 321 -10.51 -2.90 -1.27
N LYS A 322 -11.76 -2.45 -1.32
CA LYS A 322 -12.21 -1.33 -2.15
C LYS A 322 -12.67 -0.17 -1.27
N LEU A 323 -12.10 1.01 -1.50
CA LEU A 323 -12.52 2.27 -0.89
C LEU A 323 -13.19 3.16 -1.93
N GLN A 324 -14.29 3.83 -1.59
CA GLN A 324 -15.03 4.67 -2.52
C GLN A 324 -15.48 5.99 -1.90
N THR A 325 -15.24 7.10 -2.60
CA THR A 325 -15.76 8.44 -2.31
C THR A 325 -16.45 9.02 -3.55
N GLY A 326 -17.77 9.21 -3.47
CA GLY A 326 -18.58 9.61 -4.62
C GLY A 326 -18.42 8.67 -5.83
N LYS A 327 -17.93 9.21 -6.94
CA LYS A 327 -17.67 8.48 -8.20
C LYS A 327 -16.28 7.84 -8.29
N HIS A 328 -15.39 8.13 -7.33
CA HIS A 328 -14.02 7.65 -7.36
C HIS A 328 -13.85 6.47 -6.42
N SER A 329 -13.11 5.45 -6.84
CA SER A 329 -12.78 4.33 -5.98
C SER A 329 -11.39 3.77 -6.24
N ILE A 330 -10.84 3.14 -5.22
CA ILE A 330 -9.54 2.48 -5.23
C ILE A 330 -9.76 1.01 -4.88
N ILE A 331 -9.13 0.10 -5.60
CA ILE A 331 -9.04 -1.33 -5.24
C ILE A 331 -7.59 -1.63 -4.88
N MET A 332 -7.36 -2.15 -3.68
CA MET A 332 -6.07 -2.60 -3.19
C MET A 332 -6.11 -4.11 -3.02
N THR A 333 -5.18 -4.81 -3.68
CA THR A 333 -5.29 -6.24 -3.99
C THR A 333 -4.29 -7.12 -3.26
N GLY A 334 -3.23 -6.55 -2.67
CA GLY A 334 -2.13 -7.34 -2.12
C GLY A 334 -1.54 -8.26 -3.20
N ASP A 335 -1.33 -9.52 -2.86
CA ASP A 335 -0.79 -10.52 -3.79
C ASP A 335 -1.85 -11.43 -4.40
N ALA A 336 -3.08 -10.93 -4.52
CA ALA A 336 -4.20 -11.66 -5.09
C ALA A 336 -3.82 -12.40 -6.40
N THR A 337 -4.14 -13.68 -6.43
CA THR A 337 -3.89 -14.54 -7.60
C THR A 337 -5.11 -14.57 -8.53
N ASN A 338 -5.03 -15.35 -9.61
CA ASN A 338 -6.21 -15.64 -10.41
C ASN A 338 -7.31 -16.33 -9.60
N ILE A 339 -6.98 -17.14 -8.59
CA ILE A 339 -7.98 -17.80 -7.76
C ILE A 339 -8.80 -16.74 -7.00
N THR A 340 -8.11 -15.78 -6.38
CA THR A 340 -8.74 -14.66 -5.67
C THR A 340 -9.59 -13.81 -6.62
N THR A 341 -9.01 -13.37 -7.75
CA THR A 341 -9.69 -12.45 -8.68
C THR A 341 -10.84 -13.10 -9.44
N ASP A 342 -10.75 -14.39 -9.81
CA ASP A 342 -11.86 -15.11 -10.44
C ASP A 342 -13.03 -15.31 -9.47
N ARG A 343 -12.75 -15.54 -8.18
CA ARG A 343 -13.80 -15.57 -7.15
C ARG A 343 -14.48 -14.22 -6.98
N ILE A 344 -13.73 -13.12 -6.97
CA ILE A 344 -14.30 -11.75 -6.96
C ILE A 344 -15.22 -11.57 -8.18
N ILE A 345 -14.73 -11.86 -9.39
CA ILE A 345 -15.54 -11.72 -10.62
C ILE A 345 -16.81 -12.55 -10.55
N LYS A 346 -16.75 -13.78 -10.01
CA LYS A 346 -17.92 -14.64 -9.82
C LYS A 346 -18.92 -14.05 -8.83
N ASN A 347 -18.45 -13.52 -7.69
CA ASN A 347 -19.30 -12.92 -6.65
C ASN A 347 -20.09 -11.73 -7.19
N TYR A 348 -19.50 -10.96 -8.11
CA TYR A 348 -20.13 -9.79 -8.71
C TYR A 348 -20.61 -10.01 -10.15
N ALA A 349 -20.81 -11.26 -10.58
CA ALA A 349 -21.22 -11.56 -11.97
C ALA A 349 -22.54 -10.88 -12.38
N LYS A 350 -23.45 -10.64 -11.43
CA LYS A 350 -24.72 -9.93 -11.65
C LYS A 350 -24.58 -8.40 -11.65
N ASN A 351 -23.47 -7.86 -11.14
CA ASN A 351 -23.18 -6.43 -11.08
C ASN A 351 -21.68 -6.17 -11.35
N PRO A 352 -21.18 -6.48 -12.56
CA PRO A 352 -19.76 -6.35 -12.87
C PRO A 352 -19.29 -4.89 -12.86
N ASP A 353 -20.18 -3.93 -13.12
CA ASP A 353 -19.87 -2.50 -13.07
C ASP A 353 -19.45 -2.03 -11.69
N PHE A 354 -19.89 -2.72 -10.62
CA PHE A 354 -19.42 -2.46 -9.27
C PHE A 354 -17.91 -2.67 -9.11
N LEU A 355 -17.27 -3.51 -9.92
CA LEU A 355 -15.83 -3.73 -9.87
C LEU A 355 -15.02 -2.65 -10.59
N LYS A 356 -15.67 -1.75 -11.33
CA LYS A 356 -14.99 -0.62 -11.95
C LYS A 356 -14.34 0.27 -10.88
N CYS A 357 -13.18 0.82 -11.19
CA CYS A 357 -12.45 1.68 -10.26
C CYS A 357 -11.66 2.80 -10.95
N THR A 358 -11.29 3.81 -10.16
CA THR A 358 -10.36 4.86 -10.59
C THR A 358 -8.94 4.32 -10.56
N VAL A 359 -8.56 3.70 -9.44
CA VAL A 359 -7.20 3.23 -9.18
C VAL A 359 -7.22 1.77 -8.76
N ILE A 360 -6.28 0.99 -9.25
CA ILE A 360 -6.01 -0.37 -8.77
C ILE A 360 -4.52 -0.55 -8.50
N THR A 361 -4.16 -1.22 -7.42
CA THR A 361 -2.81 -1.72 -7.19
C THR A 361 -2.57 -2.95 -8.05
N ALA A 362 -1.37 -3.10 -8.61
CA ALA A 362 -1.01 -4.33 -9.32
C ALA A 362 -0.97 -5.50 -8.33
N ASP A 363 -1.60 -6.61 -8.70
CA ASP A 363 -1.58 -7.80 -7.83
C ASP A 363 -0.18 -8.41 -7.84
N HIS A 364 0.25 -8.98 -6.72
CA HIS A 364 1.47 -9.81 -6.62
C HIS A 364 2.71 -9.06 -7.10
N HIS A 365 2.91 -7.83 -6.62
CA HIS A 365 4.00 -6.93 -7.04
C HIS A 365 4.08 -6.71 -8.57
N GLY A 366 2.94 -6.85 -9.27
CA GLY A 366 2.89 -6.77 -10.74
C GLY A 366 3.42 -8.01 -11.47
N ALA A 367 3.57 -9.14 -10.78
CA ALA A 367 4.03 -10.39 -11.38
C ALA A 367 3.07 -10.89 -12.48
N LYS A 368 3.65 -11.65 -13.42
CA LYS A 368 2.93 -12.37 -14.48
C LYS A 368 2.58 -13.81 -14.10
N THR A 369 3.06 -14.27 -12.94
CA THR A 369 2.86 -15.62 -12.41
C THR A 369 1.53 -15.72 -11.65
N HIS A 370 1.11 -16.95 -11.32
CA HIS A 370 -0.12 -17.24 -10.56
C HIS A 370 -1.39 -16.58 -11.14
N GLY A 371 -1.37 -16.29 -12.45
CA GLY A 371 -2.44 -15.61 -13.17
C GLY A 371 -2.83 -14.22 -12.63
N SER A 372 -1.98 -13.63 -11.78
CA SER A 372 -2.13 -12.26 -11.28
C SER A 372 -2.14 -11.25 -12.44
N ASN A 373 -2.81 -10.11 -12.27
CA ASN A 373 -2.92 -9.08 -13.30
C ASN A 373 -3.54 -9.57 -14.63
N GLY A 374 -4.31 -10.66 -14.62
CA GLY A 374 -4.90 -11.25 -15.82
C GLY A 374 -5.81 -10.30 -16.60
N LEU A 375 -5.84 -10.43 -17.94
CA LEU A 375 -6.62 -9.54 -18.82
C LEU A 375 -8.12 -9.51 -18.46
N ARG A 376 -8.67 -10.64 -18.01
CA ARG A 376 -10.07 -10.72 -17.55
C ARG A 376 -10.31 -9.80 -16.35
N TRP A 377 -9.43 -9.83 -15.36
CA TRP A 377 -9.50 -8.97 -14.17
C TRP A 377 -9.40 -7.50 -14.55
N ILE A 378 -8.39 -7.12 -15.33
CA ILE A 378 -8.18 -5.74 -15.80
C ILE A 378 -9.37 -5.23 -16.63
N LYS A 379 -9.98 -6.08 -17.46
CA LYS A 379 -11.14 -5.70 -18.26
C LYS A 379 -12.38 -5.43 -17.38
N VAL A 380 -12.63 -6.27 -16.39
CA VAL A 380 -13.78 -6.10 -15.49
C VAL A 380 -13.59 -4.90 -14.56
N SER A 381 -12.38 -4.71 -14.00
CA SER A 381 -12.08 -3.59 -13.12
C SER A 381 -11.88 -2.25 -13.84
N SER A 382 -11.58 -2.28 -15.15
CA SER A 382 -11.46 -1.10 -16.04
C SER A 382 -10.82 0.12 -15.35
N PRO A 383 -9.63 -0.02 -14.73
CA PRO A 383 -9.02 1.06 -13.96
C PRO A 383 -8.66 2.24 -14.85
N GLN A 384 -8.82 3.46 -14.34
CA GLN A 384 -8.32 4.67 -15.02
C GLN A 384 -6.80 4.81 -14.84
N LEU A 385 -6.30 4.38 -13.69
CA LEU A 385 -4.89 4.35 -13.34
C LEU A 385 -4.53 3.00 -12.73
N LYS A 386 -3.44 2.41 -13.20
CA LYS A 386 -2.83 1.23 -12.58
C LYS A 386 -1.53 1.65 -11.90
N ILE A 387 -1.39 1.30 -10.63
CA ILE A 387 -0.16 1.52 -9.87
C ILE A 387 0.59 0.18 -9.81
N GLN A 388 1.76 0.15 -10.42
CA GLN A 388 2.71 -0.93 -10.24
C GLN A 388 3.57 -0.56 -9.04
N ILE A 389 3.57 -1.42 -8.03
CA ILE A 389 4.38 -1.26 -6.82
C ILE A 389 5.77 -1.80 -7.09
#